data_AF-A0A8T5QJB6-F1
#
_entry.id   AF-A0A8T5QJB6-F1
#
_cell.length_a   1.000
_cell.length_b   1.000
_cell.length_c   1.000
_cell.angle_alpha   90.00
_cell.angle_beta   90.00
_cell.angle_gamma   90.00
#
_symmetry.space_group_name_H-M   'P 1'
#
loop_
_entity.id
_entity.type
_entity.pdbx_description
1 polymer ?
#
loop_
_entity_poly.entity_id
_entity_poly.type
_entity_poly.pdbx_seq_one_letter_code
_entity_poly.pdbx_strand_id
1 'polypeptide(L)'
;MERKKNILLVYPKIPQDTYWSFDRILHFVDKRSSTPPLGLITVAAMLPEDYNLRLVDMNVNHLMDWELNWADAVFTSSMVVQKDSLENVIKRANDTNVPIVAGGPYPTQYFDMIKGHVDHFVLGEAESGVLESFLRDLEKGEAKRVYSRNSIRSNREEKKIDQQMLDSLMRFFSNDSQDIQIAKVRPHMDESPIPRFDLLDMDAYASMAIQMSRGCPYSCDFCNESTLFGHAPRLKSAEKLVSELETILDAGYTGSVFIVDDNFVGNKNKVKNVLQKMKEFQQERGYLLDVYTEADITLANDEELMSLMRDAGFTMVFMGLESPDKEVLRSMGKMHNVKVNLLDSVRKIQSYGMEVSAGFIIGNDNDPPDICDKMFDFCQAAGIPMAMVSLLNAVKGS
;
A
#
# COMPACT_ATOMS: atom_id res chain seq x y z
N MET A 1 -7.94 27.30 27.41
CA MET A 1 -7.78 26.49 26.19
C MET A 1 -6.93 25.31 26.59
N GLU A 2 -7.44 24.09 26.40
CA GLU A 2 -6.61 22.88 26.52
C GLU A 2 -5.46 22.97 25.52
N ARG A 3 -4.28 22.49 25.93
CA ARG A 3 -3.09 22.45 25.08
C ARG A 3 -3.38 21.46 23.93
N LYS A 4 -3.17 21.90 22.69
CA LYS A 4 -3.20 21.04 21.51
C LYS A 4 -2.24 19.85 21.67
N LYS A 5 -2.67 18.64 21.33
CA LYS A 5 -1.79 17.46 21.32
C LYS A 5 -0.81 17.52 20.17
N ASN A 6 0.44 17.17 20.45
CA ASN A 6 1.51 17.05 19.47
C ASN A 6 1.62 15.58 19.05
N ILE A 7 1.31 15.27 17.78
CA ILE A 7 1.46 13.92 17.23
C ILE A 7 2.63 13.91 16.27
N LEU A 8 3.61 13.05 16.56
CA LEU A 8 4.73 12.79 15.67
C LEU A 8 4.43 11.55 14.82
N LEU A 9 4.28 11.76 13.51
CA LEU A 9 4.13 10.70 12.52
C LEU A 9 5.53 10.25 12.09
N VAL A 10 5.90 9.00 12.35
CA VAL A 10 7.21 8.46 11.96
C VAL A 10 7.01 7.36 10.94
N TYR A 11 7.65 7.48 9.78
CA TYR A 11 7.76 6.40 8.82
C TYR A 11 9.19 5.84 8.87
N PRO A 12 9.39 4.58 9.33
CA PRO A 12 10.72 4.01 9.51
C PRO A 12 11.52 3.94 8.20
N LYS A 13 12.84 3.80 8.31
CA LYS A 13 13.72 3.78 7.14
C LYS A 13 13.62 2.43 6.44
N ILE A 14 13.50 2.43 5.11
CA ILE A 14 13.70 1.26 4.27
C ILE A 14 15.21 0.94 4.29
N PRO A 15 15.63 -0.29 4.62
CA PRO A 15 17.05 -0.65 4.65
C PRO A 15 17.74 -0.34 3.32
N GLN A 16 18.95 0.19 3.42
CA GLN A 16 19.83 0.45 2.27
C GLN A 16 20.17 -0.85 1.55
N ASP A 17 20.54 -0.74 0.27
CA ASP A 17 20.86 -1.87 -0.61
C ASP A 17 19.70 -2.87 -0.82
N THR A 18 18.48 -2.51 -0.43
CA THR A 18 17.29 -3.25 -0.84
C THR A 18 16.74 -2.66 -2.13
N TYR A 19 16.17 -3.52 -2.97
CA TYR A 19 15.44 -3.10 -4.18
C TYR A 19 14.44 -1.97 -3.87
N TRP A 20 13.72 -2.08 -2.76
CA TRP A 20 12.69 -1.14 -2.33
C TRP A 20 13.21 0.25 -1.97
N SER A 21 14.48 0.36 -1.57
CA SER A 21 15.05 1.67 -1.19
C SER A 21 15.37 2.54 -2.40
N PHE A 22 15.67 1.93 -3.56
CA PHE A 22 16.22 2.61 -4.74
C PHE A 22 17.39 3.56 -4.44
N ASP A 23 18.05 3.41 -3.29
CA ASP A 23 18.99 4.38 -2.73
C ASP A 23 20.17 4.69 -3.67
N ARG A 24 20.66 3.66 -4.37
CA ARG A 24 21.74 3.80 -5.36
C ARG A 24 21.33 4.58 -6.62
N ILE A 25 20.04 4.65 -6.94
CA ILE A 25 19.52 5.27 -8.17
C ILE A 25 18.94 6.65 -7.88
N LEU A 26 18.27 6.84 -6.75
CA LEU A 26 17.59 8.09 -6.41
C LEU A 26 18.54 9.29 -6.37
N HIS A 27 19.80 9.10 -5.97
CA HIS A 27 20.82 10.14 -6.03
C HIS A 27 21.14 10.63 -7.46
N PHE A 28 20.93 9.82 -8.49
CA PHE A 28 21.12 10.26 -9.89
C PHE A 28 20.02 11.20 -10.38
N VAL A 29 18.84 11.13 -9.77
CA VAL A 29 17.67 11.96 -10.11
C VAL A 29 17.38 13.03 -9.04
N ASP A 30 18.35 13.28 -8.15
CA ASP A 30 18.25 14.23 -7.03
C ASP A 30 17.05 14.00 -6.11
N LYS A 31 16.71 12.73 -5.86
CA LYS A 31 15.64 12.31 -4.97
C LYS A 31 16.18 11.57 -3.75
N ARG A 32 15.42 11.57 -2.66
CA ARG A 32 15.75 10.88 -1.39
C ARG A 32 14.89 9.64 -1.16
N SER A 33 13.64 9.65 -1.62
CA SER A 33 12.76 8.48 -1.56
C SER A 33 12.05 8.26 -2.90
N SER A 34 11.64 7.03 -3.19
CA SER A 34 10.86 6.70 -4.38
C SER A 34 9.45 7.28 -4.28
N THR A 35 8.76 7.01 -3.16
CA THR A 35 7.38 7.46 -2.90
C THR A 35 7.20 7.93 -1.45
N PRO A 36 6.19 8.77 -1.18
CA PRO A 36 5.88 9.22 0.18
C PRO A 36 5.15 8.13 0.98
N PRO A 37 5.12 8.23 2.33
CA PRO A 37 4.43 7.28 3.20
C PRO A 37 2.91 7.46 3.16
N LEU A 38 2.29 7.15 2.02
CA LEU A 38 0.89 7.44 1.70
C LEU A 38 -0.07 7.08 2.83
N GLY A 39 -0.01 5.85 3.35
CA GLY A 39 -0.91 5.42 4.42
C GLY A 39 -0.81 6.29 5.68
N LEU A 40 0.40 6.77 6.02
CA LEU A 40 0.62 7.58 7.22
C LEU A 40 0.11 9.02 7.04
N ILE A 41 0.30 9.62 5.86
CA ILE A 41 -0.26 10.95 5.54
C ILE A 41 -1.77 10.93 5.28
N THR A 42 -2.34 9.78 4.92
CA THR A 42 -3.79 9.55 4.92
C THR A 42 -4.33 9.49 6.35
N VAL A 43 -3.66 8.76 7.26
CA VAL A 43 -4.00 8.74 8.69
C VAL A 43 -3.90 10.15 9.29
N ALA A 44 -2.88 10.93 8.91
CA ALA A 44 -2.72 12.32 9.35
C ALA A 44 -3.93 13.19 8.99
N ALA A 45 -4.56 12.98 7.83
CA ALA A 45 -5.77 13.69 7.41
C ALA A 45 -7.03 13.28 8.20
N MET A 46 -6.98 12.16 8.93
CA MET A 46 -8.07 11.69 9.80
C MET A 46 -7.93 12.18 11.25
N LEU A 47 -6.80 12.81 11.60
CA LEU A 47 -6.58 13.35 12.94
C LEU A 47 -7.32 14.68 13.11
N PRO A 48 -7.74 15.04 14.35
CA PRO A 48 -8.39 16.31 14.64
C PRO A 48 -7.56 17.51 14.15
N GLU A 49 -8.23 18.53 13.59
CA GLU A 49 -7.58 19.75 13.09
C GLU A 49 -6.86 20.55 14.19
N ASP A 50 -7.25 20.35 15.44
CA ASP A 50 -6.63 21.00 16.59
C ASP A 50 -5.39 20.26 17.09
N TYR A 51 -4.98 19.13 16.50
CA TYR A 51 -3.68 18.54 16.77
C TYR A 51 -2.56 19.28 16.03
N ASN A 52 -1.38 19.33 16.65
CA ASN A 52 -0.15 19.73 15.96
C ASN A 52 0.52 18.48 15.40
N LEU A 53 0.67 18.42 14.08
CA LEU A 53 1.25 17.26 13.41
C LEU A 53 2.66 17.56 12.92
N ARG A 54 3.54 16.55 13.01
CA ARG A 54 4.85 16.58 12.38
C ARG A 54 5.12 15.24 11.73
N LEU A 55 5.58 15.24 10.48
CA LEU A 55 6.00 14.04 9.78
C LEU A 55 7.53 13.92 9.79
N VAL A 56 8.02 12.76 10.20
CA VAL A 56 9.39 12.32 9.99
C VAL A 56 9.36 11.06 9.14
N ASP A 57 9.49 11.26 7.83
CA ASP A 57 9.82 10.16 6.93
C ASP A 57 11.33 9.90 7.01
N MET A 58 11.71 8.77 7.61
CA MET A 58 13.11 8.41 7.81
C MET A 58 13.86 8.04 6.52
N ASN A 59 13.15 7.98 5.39
CA ASN A 59 13.75 7.86 4.05
C ASN A 59 14.16 9.22 3.49
N VAL A 60 13.68 10.32 4.08
CA VAL A 60 13.95 11.70 3.65
C VAL A 60 14.74 12.48 4.70
N ASN A 61 14.45 12.27 5.99
CA ASN A 61 15.00 13.00 7.12
C ASN A 61 15.47 12.05 8.24
N HIS A 62 16.21 12.56 9.22
CA HIS A 62 16.55 11.81 10.42
C HIS A 62 15.56 12.09 11.55
N LEU A 63 15.13 11.05 12.26
CA LEU A 63 14.36 11.20 13.50
C LEU A 63 15.28 11.73 14.61
N MET A 64 14.96 12.89 15.18
CA MET A 64 15.74 13.56 16.21
C MET A 64 15.09 13.40 17.59
N ASP A 65 15.90 13.33 18.65
CA ASP A 65 15.37 13.11 20.02
C ASP A 65 14.46 14.24 20.50
N TRP A 66 14.67 15.47 20.05
CA TRP A 66 13.80 16.58 20.41
C TRP A 66 12.40 16.46 19.80
N GLU A 67 12.25 15.78 18.66
CA GLU A 67 10.95 15.53 18.04
C GLU A 67 10.16 14.52 18.88
N LEU A 68 10.84 13.51 19.42
CA LEU A 68 10.25 12.58 20.39
C LEU A 68 9.84 13.32 21.66
N ASN A 69 10.72 14.10 22.27
CA ASN A 69 10.41 14.88 23.48
C ASN A 69 9.29 15.93 23.26
N TRP A 70 9.09 16.39 22.03
CA TRP A 70 8.01 17.31 21.66
C TRP A 70 6.64 16.62 21.58
N ALA A 71 6.62 15.32 21.26
CA ALA A 71 5.41 14.58 20.97
C ALA A 71 4.69 14.11 22.23
N ASP A 72 3.36 14.22 22.23
CA ASP A 72 2.50 13.59 23.23
C ASP A 72 2.21 12.12 22.84
N ALA A 73 2.33 11.76 21.56
CA ALA A 73 2.36 10.38 21.07
C ALA A 73 3.07 10.27 19.70
N VAL A 74 3.65 9.10 19.43
CA VAL A 74 4.24 8.73 18.13
C VAL A 74 3.30 7.81 17.38
N PHE A 75 2.95 8.15 16.14
CA PHE A 75 2.15 7.30 15.25
C PHE A 75 3.07 6.78 14.14
N THR A 76 3.15 5.46 13.98
CA THR A 76 4.06 4.84 13.01
C THR A 76 3.34 3.84 12.11
N SER A 77 3.80 3.76 10.86
CA SER A 77 3.38 2.76 9.87
C SER A 77 4.61 2.17 9.18
N SER A 78 4.55 0.90 8.77
CA SER A 78 5.69 0.24 8.13
C SER A 78 5.30 -0.97 7.28
N MET A 79 6.16 -1.31 6.33
CA MET A 79 6.21 -2.54 5.56
C MET A 79 7.13 -3.56 6.22
N VAL A 80 7.02 -4.84 5.84
CA VAL A 80 7.83 -5.94 6.43
C VAL A 80 9.34 -5.66 6.35
N VAL A 81 9.80 -5.09 5.23
CA VAL A 81 11.22 -4.75 5.01
C VAL A 81 11.75 -3.72 6.03
N GLN A 82 10.88 -2.92 6.64
CA GLN A 82 11.25 -1.88 7.60
C GLN A 82 11.27 -2.37 9.05
N LYS A 83 11.08 -3.68 9.31
CA LYS A 83 10.99 -4.27 10.65
C LYS A 83 12.05 -3.74 11.62
N ASP A 84 13.33 -3.87 11.28
CA ASP A 84 14.41 -3.51 12.19
C ASP A 84 14.43 -2.00 12.46
N SER A 85 14.10 -1.18 11.45
CA SER A 85 13.96 0.26 11.63
C SER A 85 12.76 0.61 12.51
N LEU A 86 11.64 -0.11 12.41
CA LEU A 86 10.48 0.07 13.29
C LEU A 86 10.86 -0.25 14.75
N GLU A 87 11.54 -1.38 14.99
CA GLU A 87 11.99 -1.78 16.33
C GLU A 87 12.89 -0.69 16.95
N ASN A 88 13.75 -0.04 16.15
CA ASN A 88 14.55 1.09 16.61
C ASN A 88 13.71 2.33 16.95
N VAL A 89 12.68 2.65 16.16
CA VAL A 89 11.74 3.75 16.47
C VAL A 89 11.00 3.48 17.78
N ILE A 90 10.48 2.25 17.95
CA ILE A 90 9.81 1.80 19.19
C ILE A 90 10.75 1.96 20.38
N LYS A 91 11.99 1.46 20.26
CA LYS A 91 12.99 1.58 21.33
C LYS A 91 13.21 3.03 21.73
N ARG A 92 13.42 3.93 20.76
CA ARG A 92 13.67 5.36 21.04
C ARG A 92 12.46 6.04 21.69
N ALA A 93 11.24 5.74 21.24
CA ALA A 93 10.02 6.26 21.86
C ALA A 93 9.90 5.78 23.31
N ASN A 94 10.14 4.49 23.57
CA ASN A 94 10.16 3.91 24.92
C ASN A 94 11.23 4.55 25.82
N ASP A 95 12.45 4.76 25.30
CA ASP A 95 13.54 5.42 26.06
C ASP A 95 13.17 6.87 26.46
N THR A 96 12.34 7.55 25.67
CA THR A 96 11.83 8.90 25.94
C THR A 96 10.49 8.92 26.69
N ASN A 97 9.93 7.76 27.05
CA ASN A 97 8.59 7.62 27.65
C ASN A 97 7.46 8.28 26.85
N VAL A 98 7.56 8.27 25.52
CA VAL A 98 6.52 8.79 24.64
C VAL A 98 5.67 7.60 24.15
N PRO A 99 4.34 7.62 24.34
CA PRO A 99 3.47 6.56 23.88
C PRO A 99 3.60 6.33 22.37
N ILE A 100 3.67 5.08 21.94
CA ILE A 100 3.76 4.72 20.52
C ILE A 100 2.53 3.93 20.04
N VAL A 101 1.99 4.37 18.92
CA VAL A 101 0.84 3.79 18.22
C VAL A 101 1.34 3.19 16.90
N ALA A 102 1.25 1.88 16.74
CA ALA A 102 1.70 1.20 15.53
C ALA A 102 0.53 0.69 14.69
N GLY A 103 0.58 0.98 13.38
CA GLY A 103 -0.39 0.48 12.41
C GLY A 103 0.25 0.22 11.04
N GLY A 104 -0.58 0.01 10.03
CA GLY A 104 -0.12 -0.29 8.66
C GLY A 104 0.22 -1.78 8.44
N PRO A 105 0.74 -2.13 7.26
CA PRO A 105 0.81 -3.52 6.81
C PRO A 105 1.62 -4.45 7.74
N TYR A 106 2.83 -4.05 8.15
CA TYR A 106 3.66 -4.90 9.00
C TYR A 106 3.05 -5.12 10.40
N PRO A 107 2.66 -4.07 11.17
CA PRO A 107 1.96 -4.27 12.43
C PRO A 107 0.65 -5.05 12.29
N THR A 108 -0.14 -4.83 11.23
CA THR A 108 -1.40 -5.56 10.99
C THR A 108 -1.20 -7.08 10.95
N GLN A 109 -0.10 -7.55 10.36
CA GLN A 109 0.13 -8.96 10.13
C GLN A 109 1.02 -9.61 11.19
N TYR A 110 1.99 -8.85 11.70
CA TYR A 110 3.10 -9.35 12.50
C TYR A 110 3.21 -8.65 13.85
N PHE A 111 2.12 -8.09 14.39
CA PHE A 111 2.10 -7.47 15.73
C PHE A 111 2.71 -8.38 16.81
N ASP A 112 2.53 -9.70 16.69
CA ASP A 112 3.03 -10.74 17.59
C ASP A 112 4.55 -10.96 17.50
N MET A 113 5.20 -10.43 16.46
CA MET A 113 6.64 -10.53 16.22
C MET A 113 7.38 -9.21 16.44
N ILE A 114 6.66 -8.10 16.69
CA ILE A 114 7.27 -6.79 16.93
C ILE A 114 7.92 -6.80 18.32
N LYS A 115 9.20 -6.44 18.37
CA LYS A 115 9.94 -6.28 19.63
C LYS A 115 9.77 -4.88 20.20
N GLY A 116 9.91 -4.78 21.52
CA GLY A 116 9.72 -3.55 22.27
C GLY A 116 8.28 -3.37 22.75
N HIS A 117 8.01 -2.24 23.43
CA HIS A 117 6.68 -1.97 23.95
C HIS A 117 5.94 -1.02 23.01
N VAL A 118 4.82 -1.46 22.43
CA VAL A 118 3.94 -0.64 21.60
C VAL A 118 2.65 -0.34 22.35
N ASP A 119 2.46 0.89 22.84
CA ASP A 119 1.32 1.28 23.70
C ASP A 119 -0.03 0.91 23.11
N HIS A 120 -0.23 1.16 21.81
CA HIS A 120 -1.48 0.89 21.10
C HIS A 120 -1.25 0.39 19.68
N PHE A 121 -2.13 -0.49 19.21
CA PHE A 121 -2.15 -0.99 17.84
C PHE A 121 -3.41 -0.56 17.11
N VAL A 122 -3.26 -0.05 15.89
CA VAL A 122 -4.36 0.19 14.94
C VAL A 122 -4.15 -0.73 13.74
N LEU A 123 -4.85 -1.87 13.74
CA LEU A 123 -4.62 -2.98 12.81
C LEU A 123 -5.69 -3.04 11.70
N GLY A 124 -5.26 -3.27 10.47
CA GLY A 124 -6.12 -3.27 9.30
C GLY A 124 -6.38 -1.87 8.75
N GLU A 125 -7.62 -1.62 8.34
CA GLU A 125 -8.03 -0.34 7.76
C GLU A 125 -8.48 0.63 8.87
N ALA A 126 -7.95 1.85 8.86
CA ALA A 126 -8.14 2.85 9.92
C ALA A 126 -9.51 3.55 9.87
N GLU A 127 -10.18 3.50 8.70
CA GLU A 127 -11.48 4.11 8.45
C GLU A 127 -12.62 3.35 9.14
N SER A 128 -13.89 3.69 8.83
CA SER A 128 -15.09 3.10 9.46
C SER A 128 -15.07 3.11 10.99
N GLY A 129 -14.62 4.23 11.56
CA GLY A 129 -14.66 4.50 13.00
C GLY A 129 -13.60 3.77 13.83
N VAL A 130 -12.66 3.03 13.22
CA VAL A 130 -11.56 2.38 13.95
C VAL A 130 -10.65 3.43 14.59
N LEU A 131 -10.07 4.32 13.77
CA LEU A 131 -9.18 5.37 14.26
C LEU A 131 -9.94 6.40 15.10
N GLU A 132 -11.16 6.78 14.71
CA GLU A 132 -12.01 7.69 15.48
C GLU A 132 -12.27 7.16 16.90
N SER A 133 -12.53 5.86 17.04
CA SER A 133 -12.73 5.25 18.36
C SER A 133 -11.45 5.25 19.18
N PHE A 134 -10.31 4.92 18.57
CA PHE A 134 -9.02 5.00 19.23
C PHE A 134 -8.74 6.41 19.75
N LEU A 135 -8.91 7.43 18.91
CA LEU A 135 -8.65 8.83 19.28
C LEU A 135 -9.57 9.32 20.39
N ARG A 136 -10.86 8.98 20.35
CA ARG A 136 -11.80 9.32 21.43
C ARG A 136 -11.38 8.72 22.77
N ASP A 137 -10.93 7.48 22.77
CA ASP A 137 -10.52 6.80 24.01
C ASP A 137 -9.14 7.31 24.46
N LEU A 138 -8.26 7.69 23.51
CA LEU A 138 -6.96 8.34 23.77
C LEU A 138 -7.14 9.71 24.42
N GLU A 139 -8.16 10.49 24.03
CA GLU A 139 -8.50 11.75 24.70
C GLU A 139 -8.94 11.56 26.16
N LYS A 140 -9.60 10.44 26.47
CA LYS A 140 -10.07 10.14 27.83
C LYS A 140 -9.00 9.49 28.71
N GLY A 141 -7.86 9.10 28.15
CA GLY A 141 -6.89 8.26 28.84
C GLY A 141 -7.38 6.82 29.05
N GLU A 142 -8.34 6.37 28.23
CA GLU A 142 -8.99 5.05 28.29
C GLU A 142 -8.68 4.22 27.02
N ALA A 143 -7.69 4.65 26.21
CA ALA A 143 -7.32 3.95 24.99
C ALA A 143 -6.90 2.51 25.26
N LYS A 144 -7.49 1.60 24.49
CA LYS A 144 -7.21 0.17 24.54
C LYS A 144 -5.92 -0.19 23.85
N ARG A 145 -5.36 -1.36 24.15
CA ARG A 145 -4.16 -1.87 23.50
C ARG A 145 -4.36 -2.12 22.00
N VAL A 146 -5.56 -2.54 21.56
CA VAL A 146 -5.81 -2.89 20.16
C VAL A 146 -7.13 -2.34 19.63
N TYR A 147 -7.05 -1.66 18.49
CA TYR A 147 -8.17 -1.31 17.62
C TYR A 147 -7.94 -1.98 16.27
N SER A 148 -8.81 -2.91 15.88
CA SER A 148 -8.63 -3.70 14.66
C SER A 148 -9.88 -3.63 13.78
N ARG A 149 -9.70 -3.65 12.46
CA ARG A 149 -10.76 -4.15 11.58
C ARG A 149 -10.69 -5.67 11.51
N ASN A 150 -11.83 -6.34 11.53
CA ASN A 150 -11.86 -7.79 11.31
C ASN A 150 -13.12 -8.24 10.54
N SER A 151 -13.01 -8.37 9.22
CA SER A 151 -14.12 -8.94 8.43
C SER A 151 -13.67 -9.65 7.14
N ILE A 152 -14.21 -10.84 6.92
CA ILE A 152 -14.17 -11.60 5.66
C ILE A 152 -15.55 -11.54 5.02
N ARG A 153 -15.62 -11.45 3.69
CA ARG A 153 -16.89 -11.60 2.96
C ARG A 153 -17.23 -13.09 2.89
N SER A 154 -18.36 -13.50 3.46
CA SER A 154 -19.01 -14.76 3.07
C SER A 154 -20.07 -14.47 2.00
N ASN A 155 -20.25 -15.37 1.03
CA ASN A 155 -21.19 -15.21 -0.10
C ASN A 155 -22.69 -15.27 0.29
N ARG A 156 -23.01 -15.15 1.58
CA ARG A 156 -24.36 -14.96 2.13
C ARG A 156 -24.27 -13.92 3.24
N GLU A 157 -25.29 -13.09 3.39
CA GLU A 157 -25.36 -11.80 4.11
C GLU A 157 -24.90 -11.74 5.59
N GLU A 158 -24.16 -12.71 6.11
CA GLU A 158 -23.49 -12.64 7.39
C GLU A 158 -22.01 -12.27 7.23
N LYS A 159 -21.69 -11.04 7.65
CA LYS A 159 -20.33 -10.53 7.86
C LYS A 159 -19.61 -11.43 8.89
N LYS A 160 -18.90 -12.45 8.44
CA LYS A 160 -18.09 -13.29 9.33
C LYS A 160 -16.80 -12.56 9.68
N ILE A 161 -16.48 -12.58 10.96
CA ILE A 161 -15.21 -12.10 11.48
C ILE A 161 -14.13 -13.13 11.10
N ASP A 162 -12.92 -12.69 10.73
CA ASP A 162 -11.76 -13.57 10.59
C ASP A 162 -11.41 -14.15 11.97
N GLN A 163 -11.86 -15.37 12.19
CA GLN A 163 -11.66 -16.08 13.45
C GLN A 163 -10.19 -16.37 13.71
N GLN A 164 -9.36 -16.54 12.67
CA GLN A 164 -7.93 -16.81 12.84
C GLN A 164 -7.20 -15.56 13.34
N MET A 165 -7.53 -14.39 12.78
CA MET A 165 -7.01 -13.11 13.28
C MET A 165 -7.53 -12.83 14.70
N LEU A 166 -8.82 -13.05 14.97
CA LEU A 166 -9.39 -12.93 16.33
C LEU A 166 -8.63 -13.80 17.33
N ASP A 167 -8.47 -15.08 17.02
CA ASP A 167 -7.82 -16.04 17.90
C ASP A 167 -6.36 -15.64 18.12
N SER A 168 -5.68 -15.13 17.09
CA SER A 168 -4.31 -14.63 17.23
C SER A 168 -4.24 -13.42 18.15
N LEU A 169 -5.14 -12.45 18.00
CA LEU A 169 -5.24 -11.29 18.89
C LEU A 169 -5.56 -11.71 20.32
N MET A 170 -6.56 -12.56 20.52
CA MET A 170 -6.96 -13.06 21.85
C MET A 170 -5.84 -13.87 22.52
N ARG A 171 -5.10 -14.69 21.76
CA ARG A 171 -3.95 -15.44 22.29
C ARG A 171 -2.82 -14.51 22.71
N PHE A 172 -2.48 -13.53 21.87
CA PHE A 172 -1.33 -12.67 22.13
C PHE A 172 -1.61 -11.63 23.22
N PHE A 173 -2.78 -11.00 23.20
CA PHE A 173 -3.13 -9.95 24.15
C PHE A 173 -3.86 -10.47 25.42
N SER A 174 -4.25 -11.76 25.45
CA SER A 174 -4.71 -12.58 26.60
C SER A 174 -5.75 -12.00 27.60
N ASN A 175 -6.88 -12.71 27.67
CA ASN A 175 -7.97 -12.74 28.68
C ASN A 175 -8.86 -11.52 28.93
N ASP A 176 -8.47 -10.29 28.60
CA ASP A 176 -9.41 -9.16 28.65
C ASP A 176 -9.85 -8.79 27.23
N SER A 177 -10.87 -9.47 26.73
CA SER A 177 -11.56 -9.09 25.47
C SER A 177 -12.05 -7.63 25.48
N GLN A 178 -12.06 -7.00 26.66
CA GLN A 178 -12.34 -5.58 26.85
C GLN A 178 -11.27 -4.68 26.22
N ASP A 179 -10.03 -5.14 26.05
CA ASP A 179 -8.88 -4.36 25.55
C ASP A 179 -8.67 -4.49 24.02
N ILE A 180 -9.63 -5.13 23.34
CA ILE A 180 -9.66 -5.25 21.88
C ILE A 180 -10.97 -4.64 21.37
N GLN A 181 -10.88 -3.66 20.48
CA GLN A 181 -12.02 -3.14 19.75
C GLN A 181 -11.99 -3.56 18.28
N ILE A 182 -13.14 -4.03 17.77
CA ILE A 182 -13.23 -4.60 16.43
C ILE A 182 -14.31 -3.93 15.58
N ALA A 183 -13.91 -3.34 14.46
CA ALA A 183 -14.85 -2.88 13.44
C ALA A 183 -15.38 -4.04 12.59
N LYS A 184 -16.70 -4.06 12.39
CA LYS A 184 -17.44 -5.15 11.72
C LYS A 184 -17.62 -4.94 10.21
N VAL A 185 -17.26 -3.77 9.68
CA VAL A 185 -17.55 -3.38 8.29
C VAL A 185 -16.25 -2.96 7.60
N ARG A 186 -16.12 -3.30 6.31
CA ARG A 186 -15.04 -2.77 5.47
C ARG A 186 -15.42 -1.35 5.03
N PRO A 187 -14.50 -0.38 5.09
CA PRO A 187 -14.84 0.99 4.72
C PRO A 187 -15.24 1.13 3.27
N HIS A 188 -16.11 2.09 2.99
CA HIS A 188 -16.18 2.63 1.64
C HIS A 188 -14.88 3.38 1.35
N MET A 189 -14.34 3.26 0.14
CA MET A 189 -13.06 3.91 -0.17
C MET A 189 -13.16 5.45 -0.14
N ASP A 190 -14.34 6.03 -0.34
CA ASP A 190 -14.57 7.48 -0.19
C ASP A 190 -14.51 7.97 1.28
N GLU A 191 -14.53 7.06 2.27
CA GLU A 191 -14.25 7.41 3.67
C GLU A 191 -12.78 7.81 3.87
N SER A 192 -11.87 7.35 3.00
CA SER A 192 -10.47 7.79 3.04
C SER A 192 -10.42 9.29 2.71
N PRO A 193 -9.86 10.15 3.57
CA PRO A 193 -9.68 11.57 3.25
C PRO A 193 -8.61 11.77 2.17
N ILE A 194 -8.53 13.00 1.65
CA ILE A 194 -7.39 13.42 0.83
C ILE A 194 -6.14 13.39 1.73
N PRO A 195 -5.04 12.73 1.32
CA PRO A 195 -3.82 12.68 2.12
C PRO A 195 -3.23 14.08 2.39
N ARG A 196 -2.58 14.26 3.55
CA ARG A 196 -1.88 15.51 3.92
C ARG A 196 -0.57 15.69 3.15
N PHE A 197 -0.65 15.92 1.84
CA PHE A 197 0.51 16.21 0.99
C PHE A 197 1.28 17.46 1.45
N ASP A 198 0.64 18.38 2.15
CA ASP A 198 1.26 19.57 2.75
C ASP A 198 2.26 19.25 3.88
N LEU A 199 2.26 18.01 4.41
CA LEU A 199 3.29 17.55 5.36
C LEU A 199 4.57 17.09 4.68
N LEU A 200 4.58 16.98 3.35
CA LEU A 200 5.69 16.44 2.58
C LEU A 200 6.64 17.56 2.10
N ASP A 201 7.91 17.20 2.03
CA ASP A 201 8.85 17.86 1.14
C ASP A 201 8.72 17.20 -0.25
N MET A 202 7.81 17.70 -1.07
CA MET A 202 7.40 17.06 -2.34
C MET A 202 8.58 16.79 -3.28
N ASP A 203 9.59 17.67 -3.28
CA ASP A 203 10.78 17.54 -4.13
C ASP A 203 11.69 16.38 -3.69
N ALA A 204 11.57 15.88 -2.46
CA ALA A 204 12.35 14.76 -1.95
C ALA A 204 11.97 13.41 -2.60
N TYR A 205 10.84 13.33 -3.28
CA TYR A 205 10.25 12.10 -3.79
C TYR A 205 10.34 12.00 -5.32
N ALA A 206 10.63 10.80 -5.84
CA ALA A 206 10.66 10.54 -7.28
C ALA A 206 9.27 10.44 -7.91
N SER A 207 8.30 9.94 -7.15
CA SER A 207 6.90 9.87 -7.53
C SER A 207 6.02 10.23 -6.34
N MET A 208 4.91 10.91 -6.60
CA MET A 208 3.81 10.96 -5.64
C MET A 208 3.04 9.63 -5.65
N ALA A 209 2.23 9.39 -4.62
CA ALA A 209 1.46 8.17 -4.49
C ALA A 209 0.01 8.49 -4.09
N ILE A 210 -0.94 7.77 -4.71
CA ILE A 210 -2.36 7.78 -4.36
C ILE A 210 -2.89 6.34 -4.40
N GLN A 211 -4.04 6.09 -3.77
CA GLN A 211 -4.69 4.77 -3.78
C GLN A 211 -6.10 4.93 -4.34
N MET A 212 -6.44 4.15 -5.36
CA MET A 212 -7.76 4.16 -5.98
C MET A 212 -8.66 3.06 -5.41
N SER A 213 -8.08 1.91 -5.06
CA SER A 213 -8.84 0.74 -4.65
C SER A 213 -8.11 -0.14 -3.63
N ARG A 214 -8.87 -1.03 -3.00
CA ARG A 214 -8.37 -2.06 -2.08
C ARG A 214 -9.06 -3.39 -2.36
N GLY A 215 -8.30 -4.49 -2.34
CA GLY A 215 -8.78 -5.85 -2.55
C GLY A 215 -8.55 -6.36 -3.97
N CYS A 216 -8.41 -7.67 -4.09
CA CYS A 216 -8.06 -8.35 -5.34
C CYS A 216 -8.95 -9.60 -5.54
N PRO A 217 -9.50 -9.82 -6.75
CA PRO A 217 -10.40 -10.95 -7.01
C PRO A 217 -9.70 -12.32 -7.06
N TYR A 218 -8.37 -12.34 -6.97
CA TYR A 218 -7.57 -13.56 -7.08
C TYR A 218 -7.13 -14.08 -5.71
N SER A 219 -6.77 -15.37 -5.67
CA SER A 219 -6.23 -16.09 -4.50
C SER A 219 -4.91 -16.73 -4.92
N CYS A 220 -3.85 -15.95 -5.06
CA CYS A 220 -2.52 -16.50 -5.38
C CYS A 220 -1.86 -16.96 -4.07
N ASP A 221 -1.26 -18.16 -4.06
CA ASP A 221 -0.82 -18.85 -2.84
C ASP A 221 0.33 -18.14 -2.08
N PHE A 222 0.97 -17.16 -2.70
CA PHE A 222 2.07 -16.37 -2.14
C PHE A 222 1.63 -14.97 -1.68
N CYS A 223 0.36 -14.60 -1.90
CA CYS A 223 -0.17 -13.27 -1.72
C CYS A 223 -1.27 -13.25 -0.66
N ASN A 224 -1.27 -12.24 0.21
CA ASN A 224 -2.25 -12.08 1.28
C ASN A 224 -3.22 -10.90 1.06
N GLU A 225 -3.19 -10.28 -0.12
CA GLU A 225 -4.01 -9.11 -0.45
C GLU A 225 -5.51 -9.38 -0.27
N SER A 226 -6.00 -10.50 -0.80
CA SER A 226 -7.40 -10.87 -0.65
C SER A 226 -7.79 -11.20 0.80
N THR A 227 -6.85 -11.69 1.60
CA THR A 227 -7.05 -11.95 3.03
C THR A 227 -7.20 -10.61 3.77
N LEU A 228 -6.31 -9.66 3.50
CA LEU A 228 -6.35 -8.32 4.08
C LEU A 228 -7.58 -7.54 3.59
N PHE A 229 -7.68 -7.27 2.29
CA PHE A 229 -8.61 -6.28 1.72
C PHE A 229 -9.85 -6.88 1.03
N GLY A 230 -9.91 -8.20 0.94
CA GLY A 230 -11.08 -8.94 0.46
C GLY A 230 -11.06 -9.17 -1.05
N HIS A 231 -11.88 -10.12 -1.51
CA HIS A 231 -11.97 -10.48 -2.93
C HIS A 231 -12.76 -9.52 -3.81
N ALA A 232 -13.45 -8.55 -3.22
CA ALA A 232 -14.25 -7.60 -3.96
C ALA A 232 -13.54 -6.25 -3.95
N PRO A 233 -12.86 -5.87 -5.04
CA PRO A 233 -12.19 -4.58 -5.12
C PRO A 233 -13.18 -3.45 -4.85
N ARG A 234 -12.90 -2.67 -3.82
CA ARG A 234 -13.64 -1.45 -3.47
C ARG A 234 -12.87 -0.28 -4.05
N LEU A 235 -13.56 0.61 -4.74
CA LEU A 235 -12.98 1.73 -5.47
C LEU A 235 -13.47 3.03 -4.85
N LYS A 236 -12.61 4.06 -4.83
CA LYS A 236 -13.03 5.45 -4.63
C LYS A 236 -13.98 5.89 -5.75
N SER A 237 -14.69 6.97 -5.51
CA SER A 237 -15.33 7.76 -6.56
C SER A 237 -14.28 8.40 -7.47
N ALA A 238 -14.68 8.72 -8.69
CA ALA A 238 -13.79 9.37 -9.66
C ALA A 238 -13.44 10.79 -9.21
N GLU A 239 -14.40 11.47 -8.60
CA GLU A 239 -14.27 12.81 -8.04
C GLU A 239 -13.21 12.84 -6.95
N LYS A 240 -13.21 11.86 -6.05
CA LYS A 240 -12.22 11.77 -4.97
C LYS A 240 -10.81 11.58 -5.51
N LEU A 241 -10.62 10.70 -6.49
CA LEU A 241 -9.32 10.49 -7.13
C LEU A 241 -8.82 11.76 -7.83
N VAL A 242 -9.69 12.43 -8.58
CA VAL A 242 -9.35 13.70 -9.25
C VAL A 242 -8.98 14.78 -8.23
N SER A 243 -9.69 14.90 -7.11
CA SER A 243 -9.33 15.85 -6.06
C SER A 243 -7.96 15.55 -5.41
N GLU A 244 -7.56 14.28 -5.29
CA GLU A 244 -6.21 13.91 -4.83
C GLU A 244 -5.14 14.32 -5.84
N LEU A 245 -5.38 14.11 -7.13
CA LEU A 245 -4.49 14.56 -8.22
C LEU A 245 -4.40 16.10 -8.29
N GLU A 246 -5.52 16.80 -8.13
CA GLU A 246 -5.56 18.26 -8.04
C GLU A 246 -4.75 18.78 -6.86
N THR A 247 -4.90 18.16 -5.69
CA THR A 247 -4.14 18.55 -4.49
C THR A 247 -2.63 18.40 -4.70
N ILE A 248 -2.20 17.36 -5.42
CA ILE A 248 -0.78 17.15 -5.79
C ILE A 248 -0.29 18.28 -6.71
N LEU A 249 -1.06 18.65 -7.74
CA LEU A 249 -0.70 19.76 -8.63
C LEU A 249 -0.70 21.11 -7.91
N ASP A 250 -1.68 21.36 -7.06
CA ASP A 250 -1.81 22.60 -6.28
C ASP A 250 -0.65 22.75 -5.26
N ALA A 251 -0.09 21.63 -4.78
CA ALA A 251 1.14 21.60 -3.99
C ALA A 251 2.42 21.86 -4.82
N GLY A 252 2.28 22.09 -6.13
CA GLY A 252 3.38 22.44 -7.04
C GLY A 252 4.10 21.26 -7.65
N TYR A 253 3.64 20.02 -7.44
CA TYR A 253 4.29 18.84 -7.97
C TYR A 253 3.85 18.54 -9.40
N THR A 254 4.81 18.34 -10.29
CA THR A 254 4.60 17.80 -11.65
C THR A 254 5.54 16.63 -11.86
N GLY A 255 5.05 15.54 -12.43
CA GLY A 255 5.85 14.33 -12.60
C GLY A 255 5.01 13.07 -12.41
N SER A 256 5.68 11.99 -12.00
CA SER A 256 5.02 10.69 -11.90
C SER A 256 4.12 10.58 -10.66
N VAL A 257 2.98 9.92 -10.82
CA VAL A 257 2.06 9.53 -9.76
C VAL A 257 1.83 8.03 -9.83
N PHE A 258 2.16 7.34 -8.74
CA PHE A 258 1.90 5.93 -8.56
C PHE A 258 0.51 5.72 -7.97
N ILE A 259 -0.36 5.04 -8.70
CA ILE A 259 -1.57 4.46 -8.12
C ILE A 259 -1.17 3.12 -7.50
N VAL A 260 -1.07 3.09 -6.17
CA VAL A 260 -0.45 2.01 -5.39
C VAL A 260 -1.31 0.75 -5.25
N ASP A 261 -2.38 0.64 -6.03
CA ASP A 261 -3.30 -0.49 -5.96
C ASP A 261 -2.58 -1.78 -6.38
N ASP A 262 -2.71 -2.86 -5.59
CA ASP A 262 -2.14 -4.18 -5.92
C ASP A 262 -2.73 -4.77 -7.21
N ASN A 263 -3.93 -4.29 -7.60
CA ASN A 263 -4.52 -4.58 -8.90
C ASN A 263 -5.54 -3.50 -9.29
N PHE A 264 -5.09 -2.45 -9.97
CA PHE A 264 -5.93 -1.34 -10.44
C PHE A 264 -7.09 -1.79 -11.34
N VAL A 265 -6.88 -2.85 -12.12
CA VAL A 265 -7.87 -3.37 -13.08
C VAL A 265 -8.74 -4.49 -12.51
N GLY A 266 -8.66 -4.76 -11.20
CA GLY A 266 -9.42 -5.79 -10.50
C GLY A 266 -10.95 -5.61 -10.62
N ASN A 267 -11.42 -4.40 -10.90
CA ASN A 267 -12.82 -4.10 -11.25
C ASN A 267 -12.92 -3.23 -12.51
N LYS A 268 -12.64 -3.85 -13.66
CA LYS A 268 -12.63 -3.22 -14.99
C LYS A 268 -13.83 -2.32 -15.28
N ASN A 269 -15.04 -2.79 -14.98
CA ASN A 269 -16.25 -2.04 -15.29
C ASN A 269 -16.34 -0.73 -14.49
N LYS A 270 -15.92 -0.73 -13.22
CA LYS A 270 -15.96 0.48 -12.40
C LYS A 270 -14.80 1.41 -12.72
N VAL A 271 -13.60 0.88 -12.97
CA VAL A 271 -12.42 1.71 -13.24
C VAL A 271 -12.51 2.45 -14.56
N LYS A 272 -13.24 1.94 -15.58
CA LYS A 272 -13.51 2.70 -16.83
C LYS A 272 -14.17 4.06 -16.58
N ASN A 273 -15.12 4.14 -15.65
CA ASN A 273 -15.76 5.42 -15.30
C ASN A 273 -14.78 6.40 -14.65
N VAL A 274 -13.85 5.88 -13.86
CA VAL A 274 -12.81 6.67 -13.18
C VAL A 274 -11.81 7.18 -14.20
N LEU A 275 -11.36 6.32 -15.12
CA LEU A 275 -10.44 6.69 -16.20
C LEU A 275 -11.04 7.75 -17.13
N GLN A 276 -12.35 7.72 -17.38
CA GLN A 276 -13.01 8.76 -18.17
C GLN A 276 -12.86 10.14 -17.52
N LYS A 277 -13.00 10.23 -16.19
CA LYS A 277 -12.79 11.47 -15.44
C LYS A 277 -11.32 11.86 -15.32
N MET A 278 -10.43 10.90 -15.13
CA MET A 278 -8.98 11.15 -15.15
C MET A 278 -8.52 11.70 -16.50
N LYS A 279 -9.05 11.16 -17.61
CA LYS A 279 -8.80 11.66 -18.97
C LYS A 279 -9.22 13.12 -19.12
N GLU A 280 -10.44 13.47 -18.68
CA GLU A 280 -10.92 14.86 -18.70
C GLU A 280 -9.99 15.78 -17.90
N PHE A 281 -9.64 15.39 -16.68
CA PHE A 281 -8.71 16.12 -15.83
C PHE A 281 -7.33 16.30 -16.50
N GLN A 282 -6.72 15.24 -17.02
CA GLN A 282 -5.42 15.30 -17.68
C GLN A 282 -5.45 16.21 -18.91
N GLN A 283 -6.52 16.17 -19.70
CA GLN A 283 -6.69 17.06 -20.85
C GLN A 283 -6.80 18.53 -20.44
N GLU A 284 -7.56 18.82 -19.38
CA GLU A 284 -7.73 20.18 -18.86
C GLU A 284 -6.45 20.74 -18.25
N ARG A 285 -5.64 19.89 -17.61
CA ARG A 285 -4.36 20.28 -17.00
C ARG A 285 -3.17 20.22 -17.96
N GLY A 286 -3.34 19.68 -19.16
CA GLY A 286 -2.28 19.58 -20.17
C GLY A 286 -1.28 18.45 -19.92
N TYR A 287 -1.73 17.34 -19.32
CA TYR A 287 -0.93 16.13 -19.03
C TYR A 287 0.33 16.42 -18.20
N LEU A 288 0.19 17.22 -17.13
CA LEU A 288 1.29 17.57 -16.21
C LEU A 288 1.71 16.42 -15.29
N LEU A 289 0.91 15.34 -15.24
CA LEU A 289 1.19 14.16 -14.44
C LEU A 289 1.29 12.94 -15.37
N ASP A 290 2.33 12.14 -15.20
CA ASP A 290 2.40 10.79 -15.76
C ASP A 290 1.92 9.80 -14.70
N VAL A 291 1.12 8.82 -15.08
CA VAL A 291 0.55 7.86 -14.13
C VAL A 291 1.12 6.46 -14.38
N TYR A 292 1.39 5.73 -13.32
CA TYR A 292 1.69 4.31 -13.41
C TYR A 292 1.03 3.54 -12.26
N THR A 293 0.89 2.23 -12.41
CA THR A 293 0.16 1.39 -11.44
C THR A 293 0.55 -0.08 -11.56
N GLU A 294 0.03 -0.92 -10.67
CA GLU A 294 0.07 -2.37 -10.81
C GLU A 294 -1.24 -2.89 -11.42
N ALA A 295 -1.12 -3.85 -12.34
CA ALA A 295 -2.26 -4.45 -13.02
C ALA A 295 -2.04 -5.93 -13.31
N ASP A 296 -3.13 -6.69 -13.34
CA ASP A 296 -3.06 -8.08 -13.81
C ASP A 296 -3.08 -8.18 -15.35
N ILE A 297 -2.56 -9.29 -15.87
CA ILE A 297 -2.37 -9.52 -17.32
C ILE A 297 -3.68 -9.47 -18.12
N THR A 298 -4.83 -9.63 -17.46
CA THR A 298 -6.12 -9.62 -18.16
C THR A 298 -6.49 -8.24 -18.70
N LEU A 299 -5.75 -7.17 -18.35
CA LEU A 299 -5.83 -5.87 -19.01
C LEU A 299 -5.73 -6.02 -20.55
N ALA A 300 -4.87 -6.91 -21.05
CA ALA A 300 -4.70 -7.15 -22.49
C ALA A 300 -5.99 -7.58 -23.22
N ASN A 301 -6.99 -8.07 -22.49
CA ASN A 301 -8.26 -8.52 -23.06
C ASN A 301 -9.28 -7.39 -23.25
N ASP A 302 -8.97 -6.16 -22.82
CA ASP A 302 -9.91 -5.02 -22.84
C ASP A 302 -9.29 -3.80 -23.51
N GLU A 303 -9.52 -3.66 -24.83
CA GLU A 303 -8.94 -2.59 -25.65
C GLU A 303 -9.47 -1.20 -25.31
N GLU A 304 -10.74 -1.12 -24.89
CA GLU A 304 -11.32 0.13 -24.42
C GLU A 304 -10.64 0.56 -23.12
N LEU A 305 -10.42 -0.37 -22.18
CA LEU A 305 -9.72 -0.08 -20.93
C LEU A 305 -8.28 0.40 -21.19
N MET A 306 -7.53 -0.28 -22.06
CA MET A 306 -6.17 0.15 -22.42
C MET A 306 -6.16 1.52 -23.11
N SER A 307 -7.13 1.81 -23.98
CA SER A 307 -7.27 3.13 -24.61
C SER A 307 -7.56 4.23 -23.58
N LEU A 308 -8.43 3.96 -22.62
CA LEU A 308 -8.77 4.88 -21.54
C LEU A 308 -7.57 5.12 -20.61
N MET A 309 -6.78 4.08 -20.28
CA MET A 309 -5.55 4.24 -19.50
C MET A 309 -4.54 5.12 -20.22
N ARG A 310 -4.27 4.85 -21.50
CA ARG A 310 -3.40 5.72 -22.32
C ARG A 310 -3.89 7.18 -22.31
N ASP A 311 -5.18 7.38 -22.59
CA ASP A 311 -5.76 8.73 -22.65
C ASP A 311 -5.83 9.42 -21.27
N ALA A 312 -5.75 8.67 -20.17
CA ALA A 312 -5.64 9.17 -18.80
C ALA A 312 -4.18 9.38 -18.35
N GLY A 313 -3.21 9.27 -19.26
CA GLY A 313 -1.79 9.53 -19.00
C GLY A 313 -1.05 8.37 -18.34
N PHE A 314 -1.54 7.14 -18.43
CA PHE A 314 -0.78 5.98 -17.97
C PHE A 314 0.37 5.69 -18.91
N THR A 315 1.59 5.68 -18.38
CA THR A 315 2.83 5.46 -19.15
C THR A 315 3.49 4.12 -18.86
N MET A 316 3.22 3.52 -17.69
CA MET A 316 3.77 2.23 -17.28
C MET A 316 2.77 1.42 -16.45
N VAL A 317 2.79 0.10 -16.63
CA VAL A 317 2.11 -0.86 -15.75
C VAL A 317 3.11 -1.89 -15.24
N PHE A 318 3.14 -2.07 -13.92
CA PHE A 318 3.83 -3.19 -13.30
C PHE A 318 2.91 -4.40 -13.31
N MET A 319 3.41 -5.53 -13.80
CA MET A 319 2.65 -6.78 -13.88
C MET A 319 3.38 -7.87 -13.13
N GLY A 320 2.74 -8.43 -12.10
CA GLY A 320 3.17 -9.71 -11.54
C GLY A 320 2.96 -10.80 -12.57
N LEU A 321 3.99 -11.15 -13.35
CA LEU A 321 3.94 -12.27 -14.29
C LEU A 321 4.28 -13.58 -13.57
N GLU A 322 5.14 -13.49 -12.57
CA GLU A 322 5.69 -14.51 -11.67
C GLU A 322 6.56 -15.56 -12.34
N SER A 323 6.08 -16.17 -13.42
CA SER A 323 6.82 -17.18 -14.16
C SER A 323 6.32 -17.28 -15.60
N PRO A 324 7.21 -17.48 -16.59
CA PRO A 324 6.81 -17.85 -17.94
C PRO A 324 6.35 -19.32 -18.05
N ASP A 325 6.60 -20.15 -17.02
CA ASP A 325 6.25 -21.56 -17.03
C ASP A 325 4.82 -21.80 -16.49
N LYS A 326 3.98 -22.44 -17.31
CA LYS A 326 2.56 -22.65 -16.98
C LYS A 326 2.34 -23.61 -15.81
N GLU A 327 3.23 -24.58 -15.59
CA GLU A 327 3.06 -25.49 -14.45
C GLU A 327 3.36 -24.76 -13.14
N VAL A 328 4.42 -23.94 -13.11
CA VAL A 328 4.75 -23.06 -11.97
C VAL A 328 3.59 -22.09 -11.68
N LEU A 329 3.02 -21.45 -12.70
CA LEU A 329 1.88 -20.55 -12.52
C LEU A 329 0.65 -21.25 -11.94
N ARG A 330 0.39 -22.52 -12.35
CA ARG A 330 -0.71 -23.30 -11.78
C ARG A 330 -0.46 -23.62 -10.31
N SER A 331 0.77 -24.00 -9.94
CA SER A 331 1.09 -24.29 -8.54
C SER A 331 1.14 -23.06 -7.64
N MET A 332 1.25 -21.86 -8.21
CA MET A 332 1.10 -20.59 -7.48
C MET A 332 -0.35 -20.10 -7.38
N GLY A 333 -1.33 -20.82 -7.95
CA GLY A 333 -2.73 -20.38 -8.00
C GLY A 333 -2.98 -19.22 -8.98
N LYS A 334 -2.01 -18.85 -9.82
CA LYS A 334 -2.08 -17.69 -10.72
C LYS A 334 -2.82 -18.00 -12.03
N MET A 335 -4.04 -18.50 -11.89
CA MET A 335 -4.84 -19.05 -12.99
C MET A 335 -5.20 -18.04 -14.08
N HIS A 336 -5.22 -16.74 -13.78
CA HIS A 336 -5.46 -15.71 -14.79
C HIS A 336 -4.28 -15.58 -15.77
N ASN A 337 -3.05 -15.82 -15.33
CA ASN A 337 -1.86 -15.86 -16.21
C ASN A 337 -1.82 -17.15 -17.04
N VAL A 338 -2.19 -18.30 -16.45
CA VAL A 338 -2.24 -19.60 -17.15
C VAL A 338 -3.16 -19.57 -18.39
N LYS A 339 -4.25 -18.80 -18.30
CA LYS A 339 -5.32 -18.72 -19.30
C LYS A 339 -4.97 -17.90 -20.54
N VAL A 340 -3.88 -17.16 -20.53
CA VAL A 340 -3.49 -16.27 -21.64
C VAL A 340 -2.14 -16.67 -22.23
N ASN A 341 -1.81 -16.10 -23.40
CA ASN A 341 -0.44 -16.08 -23.88
C ASN A 341 0.24 -14.83 -23.31
N LEU A 342 1.11 -15.01 -22.32
CA LEU A 342 1.78 -13.89 -21.64
C LEU A 342 2.54 -12.99 -22.63
N LEU A 343 3.25 -13.57 -23.61
CA LEU A 343 4.03 -12.80 -24.58
C LEU A 343 3.15 -11.90 -25.44
N ASP A 344 2.05 -12.45 -25.97
CA ASP A 344 1.11 -11.69 -26.80
C ASP A 344 0.38 -10.63 -25.97
N SER A 345 0.02 -10.95 -24.72
CA SER A 345 -0.62 -10.01 -23.80
C SER A 345 0.28 -8.83 -23.46
N VAL A 346 1.56 -9.07 -23.14
CA VAL A 346 2.54 -7.99 -22.87
C VAL A 346 2.71 -7.10 -24.10
N ARG A 347 2.93 -7.69 -25.28
CA ARG A 347 3.08 -6.93 -26.54
C ARG A 347 1.83 -6.11 -26.88
N LYS A 348 0.65 -6.67 -26.61
CA LYS A 348 -0.61 -5.96 -26.83
C LYS A 348 -0.68 -4.73 -25.92
N ILE A 349 -0.39 -4.85 -24.63
CA ILE A 349 -0.39 -3.70 -23.71
C ILE A 349 0.62 -2.63 -24.16
N GLN A 350 1.84 -3.03 -24.54
CA GLN A 350 2.85 -2.13 -25.07
C GLN A 350 2.40 -1.39 -26.33
N SER A 351 1.61 -2.02 -27.20
CA SER A 351 1.07 -1.37 -28.41
C SER A 351 0.09 -0.22 -28.11
N TYR A 352 -0.41 -0.10 -26.88
CA TYR A 352 -1.22 1.04 -26.42
C TYR A 352 -0.38 2.15 -25.78
N GLY A 353 0.96 2.05 -25.83
CA GLY A 353 1.87 3.09 -25.36
C GLY A 353 2.24 3.01 -23.88
N MET A 354 1.94 1.88 -23.22
CA MET A 354 2.32 1.64 -21.83
C MET A 354 3.55 0.72 -21.76
N GLU A 355 4.60 1.15 -21.07
CA GLU A 355 5.69 0.27 -20.68
C GLU A 355 5.17 -0.86 -19.78
N VAL A 356 5.69 -2.07 -19.95
CA VAL A 356 5.40 -3.19 -19.04
C VAL A 356 6.67 -3.50 -18.24
N SER A 357 6.63 -3.19 -16.96
CA SER A 357 7.57 -3.73 -15.98
C SER A 357 7.03 -5.03 -15.42
N ALA A 358 7.89 -6.02 -15.15
CA ALA A 358 7.43 -7.35 -14.73
C ALA A 358 8.00 -7.79 -13.38
N GLY A 359 7.14 -8.37 -12.54
CA GLY A 359 7.52 -9.14 -11.37
C GLY A 359 7.66 -10.62 -11.70
N PHE A 360 8.73 -11.24 -11.23
CA PHE A 360 9.02 -12.67 -11.27
C PHE A 360 9.34 -13.19 -9.87
N ILE A 361 8.99 -14.45 -9.63
CA ILE A 361 9.26 -15.16 -8.38
C ILE A 361 10.04 -16.43 -8.71
N ILE A 362 11.18 -16.61 -8.07
CA ILE A 362 11.98 -17.84 -8.10
C ILE A 362 11.97 -18.54 -6.73
N GLY A 363 12.15 -19.85 -6.72
CA GLY A 363 12.12 -20.68 -5.51
C GLY A 363 10.79 -21.38 -5.27
N ASN A 364 9.97 -21.55 -6.31
CA ASN A 364 8.81 -22.44 -6.23
C ASN A 364 9.26 -23.90 -6.29
N ASP A 365 8.57 -24.80 -5.59
CA ASP A 365 8.91 -26.23 -5.60
C ASP A 365 8.85 -26.87 -7.00
N ASN A 366 8.08 -26.27 -7.92
CA ASN A 366 7.96 -26.72 -9.30
C ASN A 366 8.86 -25.95 -10.28
N ASP A 367 9.72 -25.06 -9.81
CA ASP A 367 10.64 -24.35 -10.71
C ASP A 367 11.57 -25.36 -11.39
N PRO A 368 11.60 -25.40 -12.73
CA PRO A 368 12.54 -26.24 -13.44
C PRO A 368 13.97 -25.67 -13.28
N PRO A 369 15.02 -26.51 -13.43
CA PRO A 369 16.41 -26.05 -13.30
C PRO A 369 16.81 -24.91 -14.25
N ASP A 370 16.08 -24.74 -15.37
CA ASP A 370 16.28 -23.71 -16.39
C ASP A 370 15.36 -22.50 -16.24
N ILE A 371 14.69 -22.32 -15.09
CA ILE A 371 13.69 -21.26 -14.92
C ILE A 371 14.26 -19.85 -15.15
N CYS A 372 15.49 -19.59 -14.70
CA CYS A 372 16.15 -18.30 -14.89
C CYS A 372 16.40 -18.00 -16.37
N ASP A 373 16.80 -19.00 -17.16
CA ASP A 373 17.01 -18.86 -18.60
C ASP A 373 15.67 -18.60 -19.30
N LYS A 374 14.60 -19.31 -18.91
CA LYS A 374 13.24 -19.06 -19.42
C LYS A 374 12.76 -17.65 -19.12
N MET A 375 13.01 -17.14 -17.91
CA MET A 375 12.66 -15.76 -17.54
C MET A 375 13.44 -14.73 -18.36
N PHE A 376 14.75 -14.95 -18.55
CA PHE A 376 15.60 -14.11 -19.38
C PHE A 376 15.11 -14.05 -20.83
N ASP A 377 14.91 -15.22 -21.45
CA ASP A 377 14.42 -15.33 -22.83
C ASP A 377 13.04 -14.69 -23.00
N PHE A 378 12.15 -14.87 -22.01
CA PHE A 378 10.85 -14.22 -22.02
C PHE A 378 10.96 -12.70 -21.97
N CYS A 379 11.77 -12.13 -21.08
CA CYS A 379 11.97 -10.68 -20.98
C CYS A 379 12.49 -10.10 -22.30
N GLN A 380 13.47 -10.76 -22.92
CA GLN A 380 14.04 -10.37 -24.20
C GLN A 380 13.00 -10.43 -25.33
N ALA A 381 12.23 -11.51 -25.41
CA ALA A 381 11.20 -11.68 -26.44
C ALA A 381 10.03 -10.70 -26.27
N ALA A 382 9.65 -10.39 -25.03
CA ALA A 382 8.56 -9.49 -24.68
C ALA A 382 8.97 -8.01 -24.69
N GLY A 383 10.26 -7.70 -24.74
CA GLY A 383 10.75 -6.33 -24.66
C GLY A 383 10.45 -5.68 -23.31
N ILE A 384 10.62 -6.43 -22.21
CA ILE A 384 10.43 -5.93 -20.84
C ILE A 384 11.72 -5.20 -20.42
N PRO A 385 11.70 -3.88 -20.22
CA PRO A 385 12.92 -3.11 -19.90
C PRO A 385 13.31 -3.23 -18.43
N MET A 386 12.34 -3.45 -17.53
CA MET A 386 12.58 -3.61 -16.10
C MET A 386 11.88 -4.87 -15.59
N ALA A 387 12.67 -5.81 -15.08
CA ALA A 387 12.19 -7.05 -14.49
C ALA A 387 12.66 -7.12 -13.03
N MET A 388 11.71 -7.20 -12.11
CA MET A 388 11.94 -7.46 -10.71
C MET A 388 11.91 -8.97 -10.48
N VAL A 389 13.03 -9.57 -10.09
CA VAL A 389 13.10 -10.99 -9.73
C VAL A 389 13.24 -11.11 -8.22
N SER A 390 12.28 -11.76 -7.59
CA SER A 390 12.22 -11.93 -6.14
C SER A 390 12.30 -13.41 -5.76
N LEU A 391 12.79 -13.69 -4.56
CA LEU A 391 12.73 -15.03 -3.97
C LEU A 391 11.34 -15.23 -3.34
N LEU A 392 10.75 -16.40 -3.56
CA LEU A 392 9.51 -16.81 -2.92
C LEU A 392 9.70 -16.78 -1.41
N ASN A 393 8.88 -15.98 -0.73
CA ASN A 393 8.84 -15.91 0.72
C ASN A 393 7.43 -16.27 1.18
N ALA A 394 7.32 -17.17 2.16
CA ALA A 394 6.05 -17.47 2.79
C ALA A 394 5.61 -16.26 3.63
N VAL A 395 4.44 -15.70 3.33
CA VAL A 395 3.90 -14.55 4.05
C VAL A 395 2.78 -15.05 4.97
N LYS A 396 2.68 -14.50 6.18
CA LYS A 396 1.59 -14.88 7.10
C LYS A 396 0.24 -14.55 6.45
N GLY A 397 -0.62 -15.56 6.31
CA GLY A 397 -1.96 -15.43 5.74
C GLY A 397 -2.04 -15.53 4.21
N SER A 398 -0.94 -15.90 3.54
CA SER A 398 -0.96 -16.38 2.14
C SER A 398 -1.36 -17.85 2.05
#